data_AF-A0A7T0FYU0-F1
#
_entry.id   AF-A0A7T0FYU0-F1
#
_cell.length_a   1.000
_cell.length_b   1.000
_cell.length_c   1.000
_cell.angle_alpha   90.00
_cell.angle_beta   90.00
_cell.angle_gamma   90.00
#
_symmetry.space_group_name_H-M   'P 1'
#
loop_
_entity.id
_entity.type
_entity.pdbx_description
1 polymer ?
#
loop_
_entity_poly.entity_id
_entity_poly.type
_entity_poly.pdbx_seq_one_letter_code
_entity_poly.pdbx_strand_id
1 'polypeptide(L)'
;MTVDVTLETTRNSDSVIFKLDRELLPPGTGDTYPNPDIAQENPLASALFKIKGVASVWIIGNEVQVSKDERVSWSRISSRIIETIKRTLG
;
A
#
# COMPACT_ATOMS: atom_id res chain seq x y z
N MET A 1 16.13 9.54 5.64
CA MET A 1 15.27 10.54 4.97
C MET A 1 13.84 10.10 5.20
N THR A 2 12.92 10.97 5.61
CA THR A 2 11.53 10.57 5.89
C THR A 2 10.70 10.64 4.61
N VAL A 3 9.97 9.57 4.29
CA VAL A 3 9.00 9.56 3.19
C VAL A 3 7.69 10.20 3.68
N ASP A 4 7.14 11.10 2.87
CA ASP A 4 5.83 11.69 3.11
C ASP A 4 4.75 10.90 2.37
N VAL A 5 3.63 10.68 3.06
CA VAL A 5 2.54 9.81 2.58
C VAL A 5 1.22 10.56 2.73
N THR A 6 0.53 10.74 1.61
CA THR A 6 -0.81 11.35 1.54
C THR A 6 -1.84 10.28 1.21
N LEU A 7 -2.96 10.27 1.92
CA LEU A 7 -4.05 9.31 1.69
C LEU A 7 -5.12 9.93 0.79
N GLU A 8 -5.50 9.20 -0.25
CA GLU A 8 -6.60 9.53 -1.14
C GLU A 8 -7.63 8.39 -1.18
N THR A 9 -8.90 8.75 -1.10
CA THR A 9 -10.00 7.78 -1.19
C THR A 9 -10.33 7.48 -2.64
N THR A 10 -10.61 6.21 -2.96
CA THR A 10 -11.09 5.83 -4.29
C THR A 10 -12.63 5.82 -4.36
N ARG A 11 -13.19 5.54 -5.53
CA ARG A 11 -14.64 5.26 -5.68
C ARG A 11 -15.05 3.97 -4.96
N ASN A 12 -14.10 3.06 -4.72
CA ASN A 12 -14.30 1.84 -3.96
C ASN A 12 -13.99 2.10 -2.48
N SER A 13 -14.97 1.95 -1.59
CA SER A 13 -14.77 2.10 -0.15
C SER A 13 -13.77 1.11 0.45
N ASP A 14 -13.55 -0.03 -0.22
CA ASP A 14 -12.59 -1.04 0.22
C ASP A 14 -11.17 -0.79 -0.29
N SER A 15 -10.93 0.28 -1.07
CA SER A 15 -9.61 0.63 -1.58
C SER A 15 -9.27 2.10 -1.33
N VAL A 16 -8.05 2.37 -0.87
CA VAL A 16 -7.49 3.72 -0.75
C VAL A 16 -6.10 3.75 -1.39
N ILE A 17 -5.69 4.94 -1.82
CA ILE A 17 -4.39 5.19 -2.41
C ILE A 17 -3.53 5.94 -1.40
N PHE A 18 -2.31 5.46 -1.20
CA PHE A 18 -1.27 6.13 -0.46
C PHE A 18 -0.27 6.70 -1.46
N LYS A 19 -0.30 8.01 -1.68
CA LYS A 19 0.64 8.74 -2.55
C LYS A 19 1.90 9.08 -1.78
N LEU A 20 3.05 8.80 -2.37
CA LEU A 20 4.36 9.09 -1.81
C LEU A 20 4.98 10.31 -2.49
N ASP A 21 5.89 10.97 -1.79
CA ASP A 21 6.69 12.09 -2.30
C ASP A 21 7.86 11.65 -3.21
N ARG A 22 7.99 10.35 -3.46
CA ARG A 22 9.02 9.77 -4.35
C ARG A 22 8.46 8.62 -5.19
N GLU A 23 9.05 8.39 -6.35
CA GLU A 23 8.71 7.25 -7.21
C GLU A 23 9.19 5.93 -6.60
N LEU A 24 8.33 4.91 -6.68
CA LEU A 24 8.63 3.52 -6.32
C LEU A 24 8.98 2.69 -7.55
N LEU A 25 8.31 2.97 -8.67
CA LEU A 25 8.46 2.28 -9.94
C LEU A 25 8.63 3.30 -11.08
N PRO A 26 9.29 2.92 -12.20
CA PRO A 26 9.39 3.78 -13.37
C PRO A 26 8.02 4.26 -13.89
N PRO A 27 7.94 5.47 -14.49
CA PRO A 27 6.71 5.98 -15.09
C PRO A 27 6.08 4.99 -16.08
N GLY A 28 4.78 4.75 -15.95
CA GLY A 28 4.03 3.81 -16.82
C GLY A 28 4.20 2.33 -16.45
N THR A 29 4.91 2.01 -15.37
CA THR A 29 4.99 0.65 -14.84
C THR A 29 4.18 0.51 -13.56
N GLY A 30 3.68 -0.70 -13.32
CA GLY A 30 2.91 -1.01 -12.13
C GLY A 30 2.94 -2.50 -11.83
N ASP A 31 3.05 -2.82 -10.55
CA ASP A 31 3.03 -4.17 -10.04
C ASP A 31 1.76 -4.40 -9.23
N THR A 32 1.14 -5.55 -9.44
CA THR A 32 -0.10 -5.94 -8.78
C THR A 32 0.13 -7.18 -7.94
N TYR A 33 -0.24 -7.08 -6.66
CA TYR A 33 -0.14 -8.16 -5.69
C TYR A 33 -1.56 -8.49 -5.20
N PRO A 34 -2.24 -9.47 -5.81
CA PRO A 34 -3.59 -9.86 -5.42
C PRO A 34 -3.61 -10.74 -4.16
N ASN A 35 -2.45 -11.26 -3.73
CA ASN A 35 -2.29 -12.12 -2.57
C ASN A 35 -0.84 -12.02 -2.03
N PRO A 36 -0.59 -12.47 -0.79
CA PRO A 36 0.76 -12.44 -0.20
C PRO A 36 1.79 -13.34 -0.90
N ASP A 37 1.37 -14.42 -1.58
CA ASP A 37 2.30 -15.36 -2.22
C ASP A 37 3.12 -14.70 -3.34
N ILE A 38 2.50 -13.81 -4.11
CA ILE A 38 3.16 -13.06 -5.20
C ILE A 38 3.97 -11.87 -4.67
N ALA A 39 3.71 -11.44 -3.44
CA ALA A 39 4.36 -10.28 -2.83
C ALA A 39 5.74 -10.56 -2.22
N GLN A 40 6.20 -11.82 -2.22
CA GLN A 40 7.42 -12.24 -1.53
C GLN A 40 8.67 -11.49 -1.99
N GLU A 41 8.79 -11.24 -3.29
CA GLU A 41 9.94 -10.57 -3.90
C GLU A 41 9.89 -9.04 -3.77
N ASN A 42 8.78 -8.47 -3.30
CA ASN A 42 8.65 -7.02 -3.06
C ASN A 42 8.57 -6.74 -1.55
N PRO A 43 9.64 -6.20 -0.93
CA PRO A 43 9.68 -5.93 0.51
C PRO A 43 8.53 -5.04 1.02
N LEU A 44 8.08 -4.07 0.22
CA LEU A 44 6.98 -3.19 0.59
C LEU A 44 5.64 -3.92 0.55
N ALA A 45 5.34 -4.62 -0.54
CA ALA A 45 4.11 -5.40 -0.64
C ALA A 45 4.06 -6.49 0.46
N SER A 46 5.15 -7.25 0.64
CA SER A 46 5.29 -8.25 1.69
C SER A 46 5.06 -7.67 3.10
N ALA A 47 5.62 -6.50 3.39
CA ALA A 47 5.41 -5.83 4.67
C ALA A 47 3.95 -5.39 4.89
N LEU A 48 3.27 -4.91 3.83
CA LEU A 48 1.87 -4.52 3.89
C LEU A 48 0.94 -5.71 4.14
N PHE A 49 1.20 -6.87 3.52
CA PHE A 49 0.43 -8.09 3.77
C PHE A 49 0.54 -8.64 5.20
N LYS A 50 1.56 -8.22 5.98
CA LYS A 50 1.62 -8.56 7.42
C LYS A 50 0.56 -7.84 8.25
N ILE A 51 -0.05 -6.80 7.71
CA ILE A 51 -1.15 -6.08 8.36
C ILE A 51 -2.44 -6.88 8.14
N LYS A 52 -2.98 -7.47 9.21
CA LYS A 52 -4.25 -8.18 9.16
C LYS A 52 -5.34 -7.27 8.59
N GLY A 53 -6.03 -7.75 7.56
CA GLY A 53 -7.06 -6.99 6.87
C GLY A 53 -6.65 -6.42 5.53
N VAL A 54 -5.38 -6.51 5.13
CA VAL A 54 -4.93 -6.16 3.78
C VAL A 54 -5.23 -7.33 2.84
N ALA A 55 -6.07 -7.07 1.84
CA ALA A 55 -6.52 -8.06 0.86
C ALA A 55 -5.69 -8.02 -0.44
N SER A 56 -5.32 -6.83 -0.91
CA SER A 56 -4.47 -6.66 -2.10
C SER A 56 -3.68 -5.36 -2.06
N VAL A 57 -2.55 -5.33 -2.79
CA VAL A 57 -1.65 -4.18 -2.89
C VAL A 57 -1.28 -3.96 -4.35
N TRP A 58 -1.42 -2.75 -4.85
CA TRP A 58 -1.02 -2.35 -6.19
C TRP A 58 -0.07 -1.16 -6.07
N ILE A 59 1.03 -1.21 -6.80
CA ILE A 59 2.04 -0.15 -6.79
C ILE A 59 2.17 0.36 -8.22
N ILE A 60 1.98 1.67 -8.44
CA ILE A 60 2.08 2.29 -9.76
C ILE A 60 2.79 3.63 -9.59
N GLY A 61 3.95 3.82 -10.22
CA GLY A 61 4.74 5.04 -10.07
C GLY A 61 5.08 5.33 -8.60
N ASN A 62 4.49 6.38 -8.01
CA ASN A 62 4.61 6.77 -6.59
C ASN A 62 3.36 6.46 -5.75
N GLU A 63 2.42 5.68 -6.28
CA GLU A 63 1.15 5.37 -5.66
C GLU A 63 1.13 3.94 -5.15
N VAL A 64 0.67 3.76 -3.91
CA VAL A 64 0.42 2.45 -3.32
C VAL A 64 -1.08 2.34 -3.04
N GLN A 65 -1.81 1.66 -3.90
CA GLN A 65 -3.21 1.35 -3.66
C GLN A 65 -3.31 0.09 -2.81
N VAL A 66 -4.02 0.17 -1.70
CA VAL A 66 -4.27 -0.97 -0.81
C VAL A 66 -5.77 -1.21 -0.78
N SER A 67 -6.16 -2.49 -0.91
CA SER A 67 -7.52 -2.92 -0.65
C SER A 67 -7.59 -3.69 0.65
N LYS A 68 -8.66 -3.49 1.40
CA LYS A 68 -8.90 -4.17 2.68
C LYS A 68 -9.99 -5.23 2.55
N ASP A 69 -10.03 -6.15 3.51
CA ASP A 69 -11.20 -7.00 3.71
C ASP A 69 -12.43 -6.17 4.10
N GLU A 70 -13.63 -6.58 3.65
CA GLU A 70 -14.90 -5.88 3.90
C GLU A 70 -15.17 -5.67 5.40
N ARG A 71 -14.74 -6.62 6.25
CA ARG A 71 -14.95 -6.60 7.71
C ARG A 71 -14.02 -5.65 8.46
N VAL A 72 -13.01 -5.10 7.78
CA VAL A 72 -12.00 -4.23 8.38
C VAL A 72 -12.35 -2.77 8.11
N SER A 73 -12.02 -1.89 9.06
CA SER A 73 -12.21 -0.44 8.90
C SER A 73 -10.87 0.26 8.67
N TRP A 74 -10.84 1.19 7.74
CA TRP A 74 -9.65 2.01 7.44
C TRP A 74 -9.11 2.73 8.67
N SER A 75 -9.99 3.20 9.58
CA SER A 75 -9.58 3.85 10.83
C SER A 75 -8.68 2.99 11.72
N ARG A 76 -8.70 1.66 11.56
CA ARG A 76 -7.89 0.72 12.34
C ARG A 76 -6.55 0.38 11.68
N ILE A 77 -6.43 0.52 10.36
CA ILE A 77 -5.26 0.03 9.60
C ILE A 77 -4.50 1.13 8.86
N SER A 78 -5.09 2.28 8.54
CA SER A 78 -4.44 3.33 7.74
C SER A 78 -3.16 3.86 8.39
N SER A 79 -3.17 4.15 9.69
CA SER A 79 -1.96 4.60 10.41
C SER A 79 -0.85 3.54 10.36
N ARG A 80 -1.21 2.26 10.52
CA ARG A 80 -0.25 1.17 10.45
C ARG A 80 0.34 1.01 9.05
N ILE A 81 -0.47 1.16 8.01
CA ILE A 81 -0.01 1.13 6.62
C ILE A 81 1.00 2.26 6.36
N ILE A 82 0.68 3.49 6.78
CA ILE A 82 1.59 4.63 6.64
C ILE A 82 2.90 4.38 7.37
N GLU A 83 2.86 3.92 8.63
CA GLU A 83 4.07 3.56 9.38
C GLU A 83 4.90 2.49 8.67
N THR A 84 4.26 1.45 8.14
CA THR A 84 4.92 0.38 7.41
C THR A 84 5.58 0.90 6.13
N ILE A 85 4.90 1.72 5.34
CA ILE A 85 5.46 2.36 4.13
C ILE A 85 6.72 3.15 4.52
N LYS A 86 6.61 4.03 5.52
CA LYS A 86 7.73 4.86 5.97
C LYS A 86 8.91 4.03 6.49
N ARG A 87 8.63 2.95 7.24
CA ARG A 87 9.67 2.05 7.77
C ARG A 87 10.39 1.26 6.68
N THR A 88 9.68 0.80 5.66
CA THR A 88 10.27 0.00 4.59
C THR A 88 11.10 0.86 3.63
N LEU A 89 10.75 2.14 3.48
CA LEU A 89 11.32 3.04 2.49
C LEU A 89 12.31 4.07 3.04
N GLY A 90 12.31 4.32 4.35
CA GLY A 90 13.20 5.24 5.05
C GLY A 90 14.54 4.61 5.42
#